data_AF-A0A8H8CC32-F1
#
_entry.id   AF-A0A8H8CC32-F1
#
_cell.length_a   1.000
_cell.length_b   1.000
_cell.length_c   1.000
_cell.angle_alpha   90.00
_cell.angle_beta   90.00
_cell.angle_gamma   90.00
#
_symmetry.space_group_name_H-M   'P 1'
#
loop_
_entity.id
_entity.type
_entity.pdbx_description
1 polymer ?
#
loop_
_entity_poly.entity_id
_entity_poly.type
_entity_poly.pdbx_seq_one_letter_code
_entity_poly.pdbx_strand_id
1 'polypeptide(L)'
;MVRNLITETIERNTIRVLEKYPELAYLEPTPISDYHLQKTFEASKTSYRILMFLHIFRRTAIGTPKKSIQQLRDNAFARYGAPLPGGAAYLATTIRKIHQVNSFYHFIGIMGPPPMPKEWFSGFLKARMQAAIAKGYCSVPFNQQQAMYLRREKETDVEPFASNQGKSSDDRETDPLFMFQRTVAG
;
A
#
# COMPACT_ATOMS: atom_id res chain seq x y z
N MET A 1 12.63 -4.34 -4.57
CA MET A 1 12.58 -4.70 -3.13
C MET A 1 11.46 -3.98 -2.37
N VAL A 2 11.45 -2.64 -2.25
CA VAL A 2 10.41 -1.89 -1.48
C VAL A 2 8.99 -2.12 -2.03
N ARG A 3 8.86 -2.17 -3.36
CA ARG A 3 7.63 -2.53 -4.08
C ARG A 3 6.98 -3.81 -3.57
N ASN A 4 7.72 -4.92 -3.60
CA ASN A 4 7.17 -6.23 -3.23
C ASN A 4 6.73 -6.24 -1.76
N LEU A 5 7.44 -5.53 -0.88
CA LEU A 5 7.03 -5.37 0.52
C LEU A 5 5.71 -4.60 0.66
N ILE A 6 5.53 -3.53 -0.11
CA ILE A 6 4.26 -2.76 -0.13
C ILE A 6 3.12 -3.65 -0.64
N THR A 7 3.31 -4.29 -1.79
CA THR A 7 2.34 -5.19 -2.41
C THR A 7 1.92 -6.29 -1.44
N GLU A 8 2.88 -7.02 -0.87
CA GLU A 8 2.62 -8.10 0.07
C GLU A 8 1.92 -7.60 1.35
N THR A 9 2.30 -6.42 1.85
CA THR A 9 1.67 -5.84 3.05
C THR A 9 0.22 -5.47 2.78
N ILE A 10 -0.08 -4.90 1.62
CA ILE A 10 -1.46 -4.57 1.22
C ILE A 10 -2.28 -5.85 1.08
N GLU A 11 -1.77 -6.87 0.39
CA GLU A 11 -2.44 -8.16 0.25
C GLU A 11 -2.73 -8.82 1.60
N ARG A 12 -1.74 -8.89 2.50
CA ARG A 12 -1.93 -9.47 3.85
C ARG A 12 -2.86 -8.67 4.74
N ASN A 13 -2.91 -7.35 4.58
CA ASN A 13 -3.83 -6.52 5.36
C ASN A 13 -5.29 -6.67 4.93
N THR A 14 -5.57 -7.25 3.75
CA THR A 14 -6.93 -7.44 3.23
C THR A 14 -7.86 -8.09 4.24
N ILE A 15 -7.39 -9.08 5.00
CA ILE A 15 -8.19 -9.71 6.06
C ILE A 15 -8.69 -8.68 7.08
N ARG A 16 -7.81 -7.83 7.61
CA ARG A 16 -8.16 -6.79 8.58
C ARG A 16 -9.03 -5.70 7.98
N VAL A 17 -8.82 -5.40 6.69
CA VAL A 17 -9.64 -4.45 5.94
C VAL A 17 -11.08 -4.97 5.88
N LEU A 18 -11.28 -6.23 5.51
CA LEU A 18 -12.59 -6.84 5.36
C LEU A 18 -13.27 -7.19 6.70
N GLU A 19 -12.51 -7.51 7.74
CA GLU A 19 -13.04 -7.66 9.10
C GLU A 19 -13.62 -6.35 9.64
N LYS A 20 -12.98 -5.21 9.32
CA LYS A 20 -13.38 -3.89 9.81
C LYS A 20 -14.42 -3.20 8.90
N TYR A 21 -14.28 -3.38 7.60
CA TYR A 21 -15.07 -2.75 6.55
C TYR A 21 -15.48 -3.81 5.50
N PRO A 22 -16.39 -4.74 5.85
CA PRO A 22 -16.78 -5.84 4.97
C PRO A 22 -17.38 -5.37 3.64
N GLU A 23 -17.99 -4.18 3.62
CA GLU A 23 -18.55 -3.58 2.41
C GLU A 23 -17.49 -3.33 1.31
N LEU A 24 -16.20 -3.25 1.66
CA LEU A 24 -15.11 -3.05 0.70
C LEU A 24 -14.83 -4.29 -0.15
N ALA A 25 -15.45 -5.44 0.15
CA ALA A 25 -15.44 -6.62 -0.71
C ALA A 25 -16.22 -6.40 -2.02
N TYR A 26 -17.04 -5.34 -2.10
CA TYR A 26 -17.72 -4.97 -3.32
C TYR A 26 -16.74 -4.42 -4.35
N LEU A 27 -16.70 -5.03 -5.53
CA LEU A 27 -15.88 -4.61 -6.65
C LEU A 27 -16.62 -3.56 -7.46
N GLU A 28 -16.62 -2.31 -6.97
CA GLU A 28 -17.26 -1.18 -7.63
C GLU A 28 -16.85 -1.07 -9.12
N PRO A 29 -17.79 -0.83 -10.05
CA PRO A 29 -17.44 -0.63 -11.46
C PRO A 29 -16.72 0.71 -11.69
N THR A 30 -16.98 1.69 -10.82
CA THR A 30 -16.40 3.02 -10.87
C THR A 30 -14.86 2.96 -10.79
N PRO A 31 -14.13 3.71 -11.64
CA PRO A 31 -12.67 3.64 -11.71
C PRO A 31 -11.99 4.17 -10.45
N ILE A 32 -12.63 5.10 -9.73
CA ILE A 32 -12.11 5.69 -8.50
C ILE A 32 -13.13 5.46 -7.40
N SER A 33 -12.65 5.02 -6.23
CA SER A 33 -13.46 4.97 -5.02
C SER A 33 -12.70 5.60 -3.87
N ASP A 34 -12.99 6.87 -3.59
CA ASP A 34 -12.34 7.59 -2.48
C ASP A 34 -12.64 6.93 -1.13
N TYR A 35 -13.85 6.37 -0.97
CA TYR A 35 -14.21 5.56 0.18
C TYR A 35 -13.32 4.33 0.33
N HIS A 36 -13.13 3.56 -0.75
CA HIS A 36 -12.29 2.35 -0.74
C HIS A 36 -10.83 2.68 -0.41
N LEU A 37 -10.28 3.73 -1.02
CA LEU A 37 -8.94 4.23 -0.74
C LEU A 37 -8.79 4.64 0.73
N GLN A 38 -9.73 5.44 1.23
CA GLN A 38 -9.65 5.97 2.59
C GLN A 38 -9.81 4.85 3.64
N LYS A 39 -10.83 4.00 3.52
CA LYS A 39 -11.12 2.95 4.50
C LYS A 39 -10.09 1.83 4.49
N THR A 40 -9.58 1.45 3.32
CA THR A 40 -8.45 0.50 3.24
C THR A 40 -7.21 1.07 3.94
N PHE A 41 -6.92 2.36 3.76
CA PHE A 41 -5.79 3.00 4.42
C PHE A 41 -5.96 3.04 5.94
N GLU A 42 -7.14 3.41 6.42
CA GLU A 42 -7.47 3.47 7.84
C GLU A 42 -7.31 2.10 8.53
N ALA A 43 -7.81 1.02 7.92
CA ALA A 43 -7.67 -0.33 8.47
C ALA A 43 -6.22 -0.83 8.48
N SER A 44 -5.39 -0.31 7.58
CA SER A 44 -3.99 -0.73 7.39
C SER A 44 -2.95 0.19 8.03
N LYS A 45 -3.40 1.24 8.73
CA LYS A 45 -2.56 2.37 9.19
C LYS A 45 -1.35 1.94 10.01
N THR A 46 -1.52 0.96 10.90
CA THR A 46 -0.44 0.45 11.75
C THR A 46 0.65 -0.22 10.92
N SER A 47 0.29 -1.13 10.02
CA SER A 47 1.25 -1.81 9.14
C SER A 47 2.02 -0.82 8.26
N TYR A 48 1.34 0.20 7.73
CA TYR A 48 2.00 1.23 6.91
C TYR A 48 2.96 2.10 7.70
N ARG A 49 2.64 2.47 8.94
CA ARG A 49 3.58 3.18 9.83
C ARG A 49 4.83 2.34 10.10
N ILE A 50 4.69 1.04 10.35
CA ILE A 50 5.82 0.13 10.53
C ILE A 50 6.68 0.09 9.27
N LEU A 51 6.07 -0.06 8.08
CA LEU A 51 6.80 -0.05 6.82
C LEU A 51 7.57 1.27 6.58
N MET A 52 6.92 2.41 6.80
CA MET A 52 7.57 3.72 6.67
C MET A 52 8.74 3.85 7.66
N PHE A 53 8.53 3.46 8.92
CA PHE A 53 9.58 3.45 9.93
C PHE A 53 10.78 2.59 9.48
N LEU A 54 10.55 1.35 9.05
CA LEU A 54 11.60 0.46 8.58
C LEU A 54 12.33 1.03 7.36
N HIS A 55 11.61 1.68 6.43
CA HIS A 55 12.20 2.35 5.28
C HIS A 55 13.14 3.50 5.70
N ILE A 56 12.66 4.39 6.57
CA ILE A 56 13.41 5.55 7.08
C ILE A 56 14.61 5.10 7.91
N PHE A 57 14.40 4.13 8.81
CA PHE A 57 15.43 3.56 9.65
C PHE A 57 16.54 2.96 8.79
N ARG A 58 16.17 2.13 7.80
CA ARG A 58 17.13 1.54 6.86
C ARG A 58 17.97 2.64 6.18
N ARG A 59 17.32 3.67 5.62
CA ARG A 59 18.03 4.78 4.94
C ARG A 59 18.96 5.55 5.86
N THR A 60 18.56 5.74 7.11
CA THR A 60 19.38 6.40 8.14
C THR A 60 20.58 5.55 8.53
N ALA A 61 20.37 4.25 8.73
CA ALA A 61 21.41 3.30 9.14
C ALA A 61 22.44 3.04 8.04
N ILE A 62 22.02 2.81 6.80
CA ILE A 62 22.92 2.49 5.68
C ILE A 62 23.45 3.71 4.93
N GLY A 63 22.86 4.88 5.16
CA GLY A 63 23.13 6.11 4.41
C GLY A 63 22.43 6.16 3.04
N THR A 64 22.33 7.37 2.48
CA THR A 64 21.91 7.61 1.09
C THR A 64 22.92 8.59 0.47
N PRO A 65 23.76 8.17 -0.50
CA PRO A 65 23.85 6.83 -1.09
C PRO A 65 24.29 5.75 -0.08
N LYS A 66 24.01 4.48 -0.41
CA LYS A 66 24.30 3.33 0.45
C LYS A 66 25.80 3.22 0.69
N LYS A 67 26.23 3.22 1.95
CA LYS A 67 27.61 2.98 2.36
C LYS A 67 27.97 1.50 2.24
N SER A 68 29.23 1.20 1.98
CA SER A 68 29.73 -0.18 2.01
C SER A 68 29.68 -0.75 3.44
N ILE A 69 29.68 -2.08 3.58
CA ILE A 69 29.71 -2.73 4.90
C ILE A 69 30.95 -2.30 5.69
N GLN A 70 32.10 -2.22 5.02
CA GLN A 70 33.35 -1.75 5.62
C GLN A 70 33.21 -0.31 6.14
N GLN A 71 32.65 0.59 5.33
CA GLN A 71 32.38 1.96 5.77
C GLN A 71 31.41 2.01 6.96
N LEU A 72 30.34 1.20 6.96
CA LEU A 72 29.38 1.16 8.07
C LEU A 72 30.03 0.66 9.36
N ARG A 73 30.83 -0.40 9.26
CA ARG A 73 31.62 -0.97 10.36
C ARG A 73 32.57 0.08 10.91
N ASP A 74 33.43 0.66 10.07
CA ASP A 74 34.46 1.60 10.49
C ASP A 74 33.84 2.85 11.13
N ASN A 75 32.72 3.33 10.57
CA ASN A 75 31.92 4.41 11.15
C ASN A 75 31.32 4.06 12.52
N ALA A 76 30.85 2.82 12.70
CA ALA A 76 30.30 2.37 13.98
C ALA A 76 31.40 2.25 15.03
N PHE A 77 32.57 1.69 14.70
CA PHE A 77 33.72 1.62 15.60
C PHE A 77 34.24 3.01 15.99
N ALA A 78 34.38 3.93 15.02
CA ALA A 78 34.82 5.30 15.28
C ALA A 78 33.89 6.07 16.23
N ARG A 79 32.63 5.65 16.34
CA ARG A 79 31.63 6.23 17.25
C ARG A 79 31.32 5.35 18.46
N TYR A 80 32.07 4.27 18.69
CA TYR A 80 31.82 3.31 19.78
C TYR A 80 30.38 2.76 19.77
N GLY A 81 29.80 2.56 18.58
CA GLY A 81 28.42 2.11 18.40
C GLY A 81 27.37 3.21 18.51
N ALA A 82 27.73 4.45 18.80
CA ALA A 82 26.77 5.56 18.86
C ALA A 82 26.17 5.86 17.46
N PRO A 83 24.89 6.27 17.40
CA PRO A 83 24.25 6.65 16.16
C PRO A 83 24.96 7.85 15.51
N LEU A 84 24.68 8.08 14.23
CA LEU A 84 25.17 9.29 13.54
C LEU A 84 24.74 10.55 14.31
N PRO A 85 25.61 11.57 14.44
CA PRO A 85 25.22 12.86 15.00
C PRO A 85 23.96 13.40 14.32
N GLY A 86 22.98 13.83 15.11
CA GLY A 86 21.67 14.27 14.61
C GLY A 86 20.75 13.15 14.10
N GLY A 87 21.23 11.90 13.97
CA GLY A 87 20.45 10.77 13.48
C GLY A 87 19.24 10.43 14.36
N ALA A 88 19.41 10.46 15.68
CA ALA A 88 18.30 10.25 16.62
C ALA A 88 17.23 11.37 16.52
N ALA A 89 17.66 12.63 16.42
CA ALA A 89 16.75 13.77 16.25
C ALA A 89 16.02 13.73 14.90
N TYR A 90 16.71 13.34 13.84
CA TYR A 90 16.13 13.10 12.52
C TYR A 90 15.10 11.97 12.56
N LEU A 91 15.42 10.83 13.17
CA LEU A 91 14.49 9.71 13.33
C LEU A 91 13.25 10.14 14.12
N ALA A 92 13.41 10.80 15.27
CA ALA A 92 12.28 11.26 16.08
C ALA A 92 11.37 12.24 15.30
N THR A 93 11.96 13.16 14.55
CA THR A 93 11.20 14.11 13.70
C THR A 93 10.47 13.39 12.58
N THR A 94 11.11 12.40 11.96
CA THR A 94 10.48 11.65 10.87
C THR A 94 9.40 10.71 11.40
N ILE A 95 9.56 10.14 12.60
CA ILE A 95 8.52 9.36 13.27
C ILE A 95 7.27 10.22 13.51
N ARG A 96 7.42 11.47 13.97
CA ARG A 96 6.27 12.38 14.09
C ARG A 96 5.55 12.59 12.75
N LYS A 97 6.29 12.71 11.65
CA LYS A 97 5.72 12.85 10.30
C LYS A 97 4.95 11.60 9.86
N ILE A 98 5.47 10.38 10.07
CA ILE A 98 4.75 9.15 9.68
C ILE A 98 3.43 8.97 10.45
N HIS A 99 3.30 9.55 11.65
CA HIS A 99 2.05 9.53 12.40
C HIS A 99 0.96 10.39 11.77
N GLN A 100 1.34 11.47 11.06
CA GLN A 100 0.43 12.38 10.36
C GLN A 100 -0.05 11.83 9.01
N VAL A 101 0.60 10.79 8.47
CA VAL A 101 0.22 10.16 7.20
C VAL A 101 -1.13 9.46 7.35
N ASN A 102 -2.08 9.84 6.48
CA ASN A 102 -3.46 9.37 6.50
C ASN A 102 -4.00 8.96 5.11
N SER A 103 -3.16 8.93 4.07
CA SER A 103 -3.57 8.52 2.72
C SER A 103 -2.48 7.72 2.00
N PHE A 104 -2.89 6.92 1.02
CA PHE A 104 -1.99 6.15 0.15
C PHE A 104 -1.00 7.04 -0.60
N TYR A 105 -1.45 8.21 -1.05
CA TYR A 105 -0.62 9.16 -1.78
C TYR A 105 0.60 9.59 -0.95
N HIS A 106 0.36 10.04 0.29
CA HIS A 106 1.44 10.44 1.21
C HIS A 106 2.32 9.26 1.62
N PHE A 107 1.73 8.08 1.84
CA PHE A 107 2.47 6.86 2.15
C PHE A 107 3.44 6.46 1.04
N ILE A 108 2.97 6.40 -0.22
CA ILE A 108 3.83 6.04 -1.35
C ILE A 108 4.91 7.09 -1.59
N GLY A 109 4.60 8.38 -1.46
CA GLY A 109 5.60 9.45 -1.54
C GLY A 109 6.74 9.28 -0.54
N ILE A 110 6.47 8.77 0.67
CA ILE A 110 7.52 8.45 1.66
C ILE A 110 8.29 7.20 1.28
N MET A 111 7.61 6.18 0.76
CA MET A 111 8.23 4.88 0.44
C MET A 111 9.10 4.92 -0.81
N GLY A 112 8.96 5.94 -1.66
CA GLY A 112 9.86 6.24 -2.78
C GLY A 112 9.36 5.98 -4.21
N PRO A 113 8.29 5.21 -4.49
CA PRO A 113 7.72 5.20 -5.84
C PRO A 113 7.12 6.57 -6.22
N PRO A 114 7.06 6.89 -7.53
CA PRO A 114 6.39 8.10 -7.98
C PRO A 114 4.91 8.10 -7.58
N PRO A 115 4.32 9.28 -7.32
CA PRO A 115 2.89 9.39 -7.06
C PRO A 115 2.11 8.83 -8.26
N MET A 116 1.19 7.90 -7.99
CA MET A 116 0.30 7.32 -9.00
C MET A 116 -1.09 7.95 -8.94
N PRO A 117 -1.84 7.97 -10.06
CA PRO A 117 -3.23 8.44 -10.07
C PRO A 117 -4.14 7.60 -9.15
N LYS A 118 -5.26 8.19 -8.69
CA LYS A 118 -6.20 7.53 -7.77
C LYS A 118 -6.88 6.31 -8.40
N GLU A 119 -7.14 6.38 -9.70
CA GLU A 119 -7.70 5.33 -10.56
C GLU A 119 -6.81 4.09 -10.48
N TRP A 120 -5.49 4.29 -10.62
CA TRP A 120 -4.52 3.23 -10.52
C TRP A 120 -4.53 2.57 -9.13
N PHE A 121 -4.59 3.37 -8.06
CA PHE A 121 -4.67 2.81 -6.70
C PHE A 121 -5.96 2.03 -6.47
N SER A 122 -7.09 2.53 -6.94
CA SER A 122 -8.38 1.86 -6.79
C SER A 122 -8.38 0.50 -7.51
N GLY A 123 -7.90 0.46 -8.75
CA GLY A 123 -7.71 -0.79 -9.49
C GLY A 123 -6.70 -1.73 -8.81
N PHE A 124 -5.59 -1.18 -8.32
CA PHE A 124 -4.57 -1.94 -7.59
C PHE A 124 -5.15 -2.59 -6.33
N LEU A 125 -5.89 -1.87 -5.49
CA LEU A 125 -6.51 -2.43 -4.29
C LEU A 125 -7.52 -3.54 -4.60
N LYS A 126 -8.39 -3.34 -5.61
CA LYS A 126 -9.32 -4.37 -6.09
C LYS A 126 -8.58 -5.64 -6.51
N ALA A 127 -7.52 -5.50 -7.31
CA ALA A 127 -6.69 -6.62 -7.75
C ALA A 127 -5.97 -7.31 -6.57
N ARG A 128 -5.47 -6.54 -5.59
CA ARG A 128 -4.82 -7.09 -4.40
C ARG A 128 -5.79 -7.87 -3.51
N MET A 129 -7.02 -7.38 -3.37
CA MET A 129 -8.06 -8.07 -2.62
C MET A 129 -8.41 -9.42 -3.28
N GLN A 130 -8.59 -9.45 -4.60
CA GLN A 130 -8.80 -10.69 -5.34
C GLN A 130 -7.62 -11.66 -5.17
N ALA A 131 -6.38 -11.16 -5.25
CA ALA A 131 -5.19 -11.97 -5.04
C ALA A 131 -5.10 -12.53 -3.61
N ALA A 132 -5.47 -11.74 -2.59
CA ALA A 132 -5.48 -12.17 -1.20
C ALA A 132 -6.49 -13.30 -0.96
N ILE A 133 -7.67 -13.22 -1.59
CA ILE A 133 -8.68 -14.29 -1.57
C ILE A 133 -8.13 -15.55 -2.26
N ALA A 134 -7.56 -15.40 -3.46
CA ALA A 134 -6.99 -16.53 -4.21
C ALA A 134 -5.83 -17.22 -3.46
N LYS A 135 -5.04 -16.46 -2.69
CA LYS A 135 -3.96 -16.98 -1.83
C LYS A 135 -4.46 -17.55 -0.49
N GLY A 136 -5.75 -17.42 -0.17
CA GLY A 136 -6.32 -17.89 1.09
C GLY A 136 -5.96 -17.03 2.31
N TYR A 137 -5.54 -15.77 2.12
CA TYR A 137 -5.29 -14.85 3.23
C TYR A 137 -6.58 -14.36 3.89
N CYS A 138 -7.68 -14.36 3.15
CA CYS A 138 -9.01 -14.01 3.64
C CYS A 138 -10.08 -14.76 2.84
N SER A 139 -11.26 -14.91 3.43
CA SER A 139 -12.46 -15.37 2.74
C SER A 139 -13.55 -14.29 2.84
N VAL A 140 -14.37 -14.20 1.80
CA VAL A 140 -15.55 -13.33 1.79
C VAL A 140 -16.77 -14.26 1.84
N PRO A 141 -17.52 -14.31 2.96
CA PRO A 141 -18.61 -15.28 3.13
C PRO A 141 -19.91 -14.85 2.42
N PHE A 142 -19.83 -13.88 1.52
CA PHE A 142 -20.97 -13.30 0.82
C PHE A 142 -20.63 -12.96 -0.63
N ASN A 143 -21.65 -12.87 -1.47
CA ASN A 143 -21.51 -12.58 -2.89
C ASN A 143 -21.46 -11.07 -3.17
N GLN A 144 -21.22 -10.69 -4.43
CA GLN A 144 -21.11 -9.27 -4.82
C GLN A 144 -22.42 -8.48 -4.64
N GLN A 145 -23.60 -9.11 -4.75
CA GLN A 145 -24.88 -8.43 -4.49
C GLN A 145 -25.04 -8.10 -3.00
N GLN A 146 -24.66 -9.03 -2.12
CA GLN A 146 -24.64 -8.81 -0.68
C GLN A 146 -23.60 -7.76 -0.29
N ALA A 147 -22.41 -7.78 -0.91
CA ALA A 147 -21.40 -6.77 -0.71
C ALA A 147 -21.88 -5.37 -1.15
N MET A 148 -22.56 -5.28 -2.30
CA MET A 148 -23.18 -4.04 -2.79
C MET A 148 -24.22 -3.50 -1.83
N TYR A 149 -25.05 -4.39 -1.24
CA TYR A 149 -26.04 -4.00 -0.24
C TYR A 149 -25.37 -3.30 0.96
N LEU A 150 -24.36 -3.94 1.55
CA LEU A 150 -23.56 -3.36 2.64
C LEU A 150 -22.90 -2.04 2.23
N ARG A 151 -22.47 -1.94 0.97
CA ARG A 151 -21.82 -0.74 0.44
C ARG A 151 -22.79 0.44 0.32
N ARG A 152 -24.03 0.18 -0.10
CA ARG A 152 -25.11 1.17 -0.21
C ARG A 152 -25.60 1.70 1.14
N GLU A 153 -25.42 0.93 2.21
CA GLU A 153 -25.63 1.44 3.57
C GLU A 153 -24.62 2.52 3.97
N LYS A 154 -23.46 2.59 3.29
CA LYS A 154 -22.42 3.61 3.54
C LYS A 154 -22.54 4.81 2.60
N GLU A 155 -22.73 4.56 1.31
CA GLU A 155 -22.99 5.60 0.30
C GLU A 155 -24.08 5.14 -0.65
N THR A 156 -25.20 5.87 -0.68
CA THR A 156 -26.43 5.43 -1.37
C THR A 156 -26.30 5.41 -2.90
N ASP A 157 -25.40 6.22 -3.47
CA ASP A 157 -25.22 6.42 -4.92
C ASP A 157 -24.21 5.44 -5.56
N VAL A 158 -24.03 4.27 -4.97
CA VAL A 158 -23.08 3.28 -5.47
C VAL A 158 -23.66 2.54 -6.68
N GLU A 159 -22.95 2.66 -7.81
CA GLU A 159 -23.27 2.02 -9.08
C GLU A 159 -23.36 0.49 -8.93
N PRO A 160 -24.41 -0.14 -9.48
CA PRO A 160 -24.56 -1.60 -9.46
C PRO A 160 -23.53 -2.27 -10.38
N PHE A 161 -23.10 -3.46 -10.00
CA PHE A 161 -22.13 -4.25 -10.76
C PHE A 161 -22.78 -4.69 -12.07
N ALA A 162 -22.29 -4.16 -13.19
CA ALA A 162 -22.74 -4.61 -14.51
C ALA A 162 -22.21 -6.03 -14.76
N SER A 163 -23.09 -7.02 -14.74
CA SER A 163 -22.79 -8.39 -15.15
C SER A 163 -22.65 -8.45 -16.67
N ASN A 164 -21.57 -7.90 -17.23
CA ASN A 164 -21.14 -8.16 -18.60
C ASN A 164 -19.76 -7.54 -18.86
N GLN A 165 -18.71 -8.34 -18.86
CA GLN A 165 -17.57 -8.16 -19.76
C GLN A 165 -17.04 -9.53 -20.18
N GLY A 166 -17.24 -9.85 -21.47
CA GLY A 166 -16.54 -10.95 -22.12
C GLY A 166 -15.04 -10.70 -22.03
N LYS A 167 -14.30 -11.75 -21.66
CA LYS A 167 -12.83 -11.74 -21.63
C LYS A 167 -12.29 -11.46 -23.04
N SER A 168 -11.83 -10.24 -23.29
CA SER A 168 -10.81 -9.99 -24.31
C SER A 168 -9.47 -10.37 -23.72
N SER A 169 -8.80 -11.34 -24.33
CA SER A 169 -7.52 -11.89 -23.88
C SER A 169 -6.35 -11.17 -24.53
N ASP A 170 -6.19 -9.85 -24.33
CA ASP A 170 -4.93 -9.18 -24.72
C ASP A 170 -4.64 -7.83 -24.01
N ASP A 171 -4.86 -7.73 -22.70
CA ASP A 171 -4.60 -6.49 -21.95
C ASP A 171 -3.41 -6.60 -20.99
N ARG A 172 -2.24 -7.01 -21.52
CA ARG A 172 -0.98 -6.96 -20.74
C ARG A 172 -0.44 -5.53 -20.57
N GLU A 173 -0.87 -4.59 -21.40
CA GLU A 173 -0.38 -3.21 -21.36
C GLU A 173 -1.07 -2.33 -20.31
N THR A 174 -2.28 -2.69 -19.86
CA THR A 174 -3.04 -1.99 -18.82
C THR A 174 -2.92 -2.64 -17.43
N ASP A 175 -2.20 -3.76 -17.32
CA ASP A 175 -1.94 -4.41 -16.04
C ASP A 175 -1.24 -3.41 -15.10
N PRO A 176 -1.86 -3.07 -13.95
CA PRO A 176 -1.27 -2.18 -12.97
C PRO A 176 0.14 -2.60 -12.53
N LEU A 177 0.45 -3.90 -12.55
CA LEU A 177 1.79 -4.43 -12.29
C LEU A 177 2.77 -4.14 -13.43
N PHE A 178 2.33 -4.22 -14.69
CA PHE A 178 3.13 -3.96 -15.89
C PHE A 178 3.41 -2.47 -16.08
N MET A 179 2.38 -1.61 -15.95
CA MET A 179 2.53 -0.15 -15.94
C MET A 179 3.52 0.29 -14.85
N PHE A 180 3.42 -0.30 -13.66
CA PHE A 180 4.35 -0.01 -12.58
C PHE A 180 5.77 -0.50 -12.89
N GLN A 181 5.97 -1.57 -13.66
CA GLN A 181 7.30 -2.04 -14.09
C GLN A 181 7.97 -1.07 -15.09
N ARG A 182 7.22 -0.47 -16.02
CA ARG A 182 7.76 0.47 -17.02
C ARG A 182 8.24 1.81 -16.43
N THR A 183 7.50 2.43 -15.52
CA THR A 183 7.81 3.79 -15.01
C THR A 183 9.07 3.87 -14.14
N VAL A 184 9.68 2.74 -13.76
CA VAL A 184 10.82 2.70 -12.82
C VAL A 184 12.05 2.02 -13.43
N ALA A 185 11.98 1.67 -14.71
CA ALA A 185 13.12 1.20 -15.52
C ALA A 185 13.78 2.33 -16.35
N GLY A 186 13.30 3.58 -16.17
CA GLY A 186 13.90 4.80 -16.71
C GLY A 186 14.53 5.64 -15.62
#